data_AF-A0A2E6XLH8-F1
#
_entry.id   AF-A0A2E6XLH8-F1
#
_cell.length_a   1.000
_cell.length_b   1.000
_cell.length_c   1.000
_cell.angle_alpha   90.00
_cell.angle_beta   90.00
_cell.angle_gamma   90.00
#
_symmetry.space_group_name_H-M   'P 1'
#
loop_
_entity.id
_entity.type
_entity.pdbx_description
1 polymer ?
#
loop_
_entity_poly.entity_id
_entity_poly.type
_entity_poly.pdbx_seq_one_letter_code
_entity_poly.pdbx_strand_id
1 'polypeptide(L)'
;MSDLSGHWEVDYAQSESIQTQINARFREVQREMRRRQEALEKSARYQIQPVGDVDTLIALAKMAELVTEPPVLNIEQDQRWLRIERDNSFALTCRFDESSAVVSQLGAERCWWDGQQWHFVVQLPEGLVVEHRFIISEDREALAQRTVMSVNGTGTKLEVMRVFARYDNTKRGYRCTDTLSKGLVCTTESAGARWQP
;
A
#
# COMPACT_ATOMS: atom_id res chain seq x y z
N MET A 1 -1.82 -10.28 18.59
CA MET A 1 -1.78 -9.22 17.56
C MET A 1 -0.32 -8.88 17.35
N SER A 2 0.19 -8.90 16.11
CA SER A 2 1.58 -8.54 15.87
C SER A 2 1.78 -7.03 16.07
N ASP A 3 2.93 -6.65 16.61
CA ASP A 3 3.30 -5.25 16.81
C ASP A 3 4.05 -4.73 15.58
N LEU A 4 3.38 -3.85 14.83
CA LEU A 4 3.91 -3.22 13.62
C LEU A 4 4.69 -1.94 13.91
N SER A 5 4.75 -1.49 15.18
CA SER A 5 5.28 -0.17 15.52
C SER A 5 6.73 0.05 15.07
N GLY A 6 7.01 1.29 14.67
CA GLY A 6 8.33 1.75 14.25
C GLY A 6 8.32 2.49 12.93
N HIS A 7 9.53 2.67 12.39
CA HIS A 7 9.77 3.39 11.15
C HIS A 7 10.19 2.42 10.06
N TRP A 8 9.55 2.54 8.90
CA TRP A 8 9.69 1.63 7.78
C TRP A 8 9.96 2.39 6.50
N GLU A 9 10.91 1.94 5.70
CA GLU A 9 11.26 2.54 4.41
C GLU A 9 11.28 1.45 3.35
N VAL A 10 10.84 1.76 2.13
CA VAL A 10 10.80 0.77 1.06
C VAL A 10 12.17 0.15 0.85
N ASP A 11 12.21 -1.18 0.91
CA ASP A 11 13.35 -1.96 0.48
C ASP A 11 13.25 -2.17 -1.04
N TYR A 12 13.97 -1.36 -1.81
CA TYR A 12 14.02 -1.46 -3.26
C TYR A 12 14.75 -2.71 -3.77
N ALA A 13 15.53 -3.39 -2.93
CA ALA A 13 16.16 -4.65 -3.30
C ALA A 13 15.17 -5.83 -3.21
N GLN A 14 14.21 -5.75 -2.28
CA GLN A 14 13.15 -6.77 -2.11
C GLN A 14 11.83 -6.42 -2.80
N SER A 15 11.63 -5.16 -3.20
CA SER A 15 10.43 -4.71 -3.91
C SER A 15 10.64 -4.66 -5.41
N GLU A 16 9.81 -5.38 -6.18
CA GLU A 16 9.70 -5.10 -7.61
C GLU A 16 9.14 -3.70 -7.85
N SER A 17 9.60 -3.02 -8.91
CA SER A 17 9.04 -1.71 -9.26
C SER A 17 7.53 -1.81 -9.54
N ILE A 18 6.75 -0.83 -9.09
CA ILE A 18 5.30 -0.79 -9.30
C ILE A 18 4.96 -0.88 -10.79
N GLN A 19 5.72 -0.19 -11.64
CA GLN A 19 5.55 -0.26 -13.10
C GLN A 19 5.76 -1.67 -13.65
N THR A 20 6.73 -2.43 -13.13
CA THR A 20 6.97 -3.82 -13.54
C THR A 20 5.75 -4.69 -13.20
N GLN A 21 5.23 -4.56 -11.97
CA GLN A 21 4.06 -5.32 -11.51
C GLN A 21 2.80 -4.98 -12.33
N ILE A 22 2.56 -3.70 -12.58
CA ILE A 22 1.46 -3.22 -13.43
C ILE A 22 1.60 -3.76 -14.86
N ASN A 23 2.78 -3.66 -15.47
CA ASN A 23 3.03 -4.14 -16.83
C ASN A 23 2.85 -5.67 -16.94
N ALA A 24 3.24 -6.42 -15.91
CA ALA A 24 3.00 -7.85 -15.86
C ALA A 24 1.49 -8.15 -15.89
N ARG A 25 0.68 -7.41 -15.11
CA ARG A 25 -0.78 -7.56 -15.09
C ARG A 25 -1.43 -7.23 -16.44
N PHE A 26 -0.99 -6.15 -17.11
CA PHE A 26 -1.49 -5.81 -18.45
C PHE A 26 -1.24 -6.93 -19.46
N ARG A 27 -0.03 -7.51 -19.45
CA ARG A 27 0.32 -8.61 -20.35
C ARG A 27 -0.52 -9.86 -20.09
N GLU A 28 -0.82 -10.15 -18.82
CA GLU A 28 -1.69 -11.26 -18.43
C GLU A 28 -3.12 -11.08 -18.99
N VAL A 29 -3.72 -9.91 -18.76
CA VAL A 29 -5.08 -9.58 -19.24
C VAL A 29 -5.15 -9.63 -20.78
N GLN A 30 -4.14 -9.10 -21.48
CA GLN A 30 -4.06 -9.19 -22.95
C GLN A 30 -4.01 -10.64 -23.45
N ARG A 31 -3.29 -11.52 -22.76
CA ARG A 31 -3.23 -12.96 -23.11
C ARG A 31 -4.56 -13.66 -22.85
N GLU A 32 -5.26 -13.33 -21.78
CA GLU A 32 -6.61 -13.85 -21.49
C GLU A 32 -7.63 -13.45 -22.56
N MET A 33 -7.63 -12.17 -22.94
CA MET A 33 -8.51 -11.66 -23.99
C MET A 33 -8.27 -12.36 -25.34
N ARG A 34 -7.01 -12.56 -25.73
CA ARG A 34 -6.67 -13.29 -26.96
C ARG A 34 -7.13 -14.75 -26.92
N ARG A 35 -6.85 -15.46 -25.82
CA ARG A 35 -7.30 -16.85 -25.63
C ARG A 35 -8.82 -16.97 -25.75
N ARG A 36 -9.57 -15.98 -25.25
CA ARG A 36 -11.03 -15.95 -25.34
C ARG A 36 -11.52 -15.69 -26.76
N GLN A 37 -10.90 -14.76 -27.50
CA GLN A 37 -11.24 -14.51 -28.90
C GLN A 37 -11.07 -15.79 -29.74
N GLU A 38 -9.95 -16.47 -29.59
CA GLU A 38 -9.69 -17.75 -30.28
C GLU A 38 -10.70 -18.85 -29.86
N ALA A 39 -11.16 -18.87 -28.61
CA ALA A 39 -12.15 -19.83 -28.14
C ALA A 39 -13.58 -19.54 -28.66
N LEU A 40 -13.93 -18.26 -28.81
CA LEU A 40 -15.19 -17.81 -29.41
C LEU A 40 -15.23 -18.16 -30.90
N GLU A 41 -14.12 -17.93 -31.62
CA GLU A 41 -13.96 -18.35 -33.03
C GLU A 41 -14.12 -19.87 -33.21
N LYS A 42 -13.73 -20.66 -32.20
CA LYS A 42 -13.85 -22.13 -32.20
C LYS A 42 -15.19 -22.66 -31.69
N SER A 43 -16.19 -21.81 -31.43
CA SER A 43 -17.57 -22.19 -31.04
C SER A 43 -17.68 -23.07 -29.78
N ALA A 44 -16.77 -22.92 -28.81
CA ALA A 44 -16.89 -23.62 -27.53
C ALA A 44 -17.91 -22.89 -26.62
N ARG A 45 -18.98 -23.57 -26.21
CA ARG A 45 -19.96 -23.08 -25.22
C ARG A 45 -19.30 -22.97 -23.84
N TYR A 46 -18.55 -21.90 -23.59
CA TYR A 46 -17.98 -21.58 -22.28
C TYR A 46 -18.83 -20.52 -21.57
N GLN A 47 -19.09 -20.74 -20.28
CA GLN A 47 -19.66 -19.73 -19.39
C GLN A 47 -18.65 -18.60 -19.25
N ILE A 48 -19.03 -17.41 -19.72
CA ILE A 48 -18.19 -16.23 -19.76
C ILE A 48 -18.24 -15.56 -18.38
N GLN A 49 -17.15 -15.66 -17.61
CA GLN A 49 -16.90 -14.67 -16.55
C GLN A 49 -16.45 -13.34 -17.18
N PRO A 50 -16.77 -12.19 -16.57
CA PRO A 50 -16.26 -10.90 -17.05
C PRO A 50 -14.74 -10.93 -17.03
N VAL A 51 -14.10 -10.84 -18.20
CA VAL A 51 -12.66 -10.56 -18.29
C VAL A 51 -12.55 -9.06 -18.09
N GLY A 52 -11.66 -8.66 -17.18
CA GLY A 52 -11.56 -7.28 -16.76
C GLY A 52 -11.40 -6.31 -17.92
N ASP A 53 -12.06 -5.16 -17.81
CA ASP A 53 -11.99 -4.07 -18.76
C ASP A 53 -10.60 -3.39 -18.73
N VAL A 54 -10.01 -3.18 -19.92
CA VAL A 54 -8.67 -2.60 -20.08
C VAL A 54 -8.65 -1.14 -19.64
N ASP A 55 -9.72 -0.39 -19.90
CA ASP A 55 -9.81 1.02 -19.50
C ASP A 55 -9.89 1.13 -17.97
N THR A 56 -10.71 0.27 -17.35
CA THR A 56 -10.73 0.10 -15.88
C THR A 56 -9.35 -0.26 -15.33
N LEU A 57 -8.61 -1.17 -15.99
CA LEU A 57 -7.26 -1.55 -15.55
C LEU A 57 -6.27 -0.38 -15.63
N ILE A 58 -6.38 0.48 -16.65
CA ILE A 58 -5.58 1.71 -16.77
C ILE A 58 -5.91 2.67 -15.63
N ALA A 59 -7.19 2.86 -15.31
CA ALA A 59 -7.59 3.70 -14.18
C ALA A 59 -7.03 3.16 -12.85
N LEU A 60 -7.13 1.85 -12.62
CA LEU A 60 -6.57 1.19 -11.44
C LEU A 60 -5.04 1.33 -11.38
N ALA A 61 -4.34 1.26 -12.51
CA ALA A 61 -2.89 1.43 -12.57
C ALA A 61 -2.45 2.82 -12.10
N LYS A 62 -3.13 3.87 -12.54
CA LYS A 62 -2.86 5.25 -12.08
C LYS A 62 -3.11 5.40 -10.57
N MET A 63 -4.19 4.78 -10.07
CA MET A 63 -4.46 4.77 -8.63
C MET A 63 -3.40 4.00 -7.85
N ALA A 64 -2.87 2.91 -8.40
CA ALA A 64 -1.82 2.12 -7.77
C ALA A 64 -0.56 2.96 -7.52
N GLU A 65 -0.15 3.73 -8.53
CA GLU A 65 1.01 4.61 -8.42
C GLU A 65 0.82 5.63 -7.30
N LEU A 66 -0.34 6.30 -7.23
CA LEU A 66 -0.64 7.30 -6.20
C LEU A 66 -0.74 6.70 -4.79
N VAL A 67 -1.51 5.61 -4.64
CA VAL A 67 -1.81 5.03 -3.33
C VAL A 67 -0.59 4.35 -2.72
N THR A 68 0.34 3.86 -3.56
CA THR A 68 1.57 3.20 -3.12
C THR A 68 2.82 4.06 -3.28
N GLU A 69 2.68 5.32 -3.66
CA GLU A 69 3.77 6.29 -3.76
C GLU A 69 4.61 6.42 -2.47
N PRO A 70 4.02 6.50 -1.27
CA PRO A 70 4.77 6.82 -0.05
C PRO A 70 5.91 5.81 0.21
N PRO A 71 7.18 6.26 0.23
CA PRO A 71 8.32 5.37 0.44
C PRO A 71 8.58 5.10 1.91
N VAL A 72 7.97 5.86 2.81
CA VAL A 72 8.18 5.80 4.27
C VAL A 72 6.84 5.64 4.97
N LEU A 73 6.81 4.72 5.94
CA LEU A 73 5.71 4.53 6.87
C LEU A 73 6.21 4.78 8.30
N ASN A 74 5.44 5.55 9.06
CA ASN A 74 5.60 5.64 10.52
C ASN A 74 4.39 4.97 11.16
N ILE A 75 4.63 3.89 11.89
CA ILE A 75 3.56 3.09 12.47
C ILE A 75 3.58 3.26 13.97
N GLU A 76 2.45 3.74 14.50
CA GLU A 76 2.17 3.82 15.92
C GLU A 76 1.06 2.83 16.25
N GLN A 77 1.26 2.05 17.31
CA GLN A 77 0.33 1.00 17.71
C GLN A 77 0.27 0.93 19.22
N ASP A 78 -0.95 0.86 19.75
CA ASP A 78 -1.23 0.64 21.17
C ASP A 78 -2.28 -0.48 21.32
N GLN A 79 -2.79 -0.71 22.52
CA GLN A 79 -3.80 -1.73 22.82
C GLN A 79 -5.20 -1.39 22.28
N ARG A 80 -5.43 -0.17 21.80
CA ARG A 80 -6.74 0.31 21.34
C ARG A 80 -6.77 0.79 19.90
N TRP A 81 -5.62 1.10 19.33
CA TRP A 81 -5.55 1.65 17.99
C TRP A 81 -4.23 1.30 17.30
N LEU A 82 -4.25 1.36 15.98
CA LEU A 82 -3.12 1.26 15.08
C LEU A 82 -3.23 2.40 14.06
N ARG A 83 -2.15 3.16 13.88
CA ARG A 83 -2.07 4.27 12.93
C ARG A 83 -0.83 4.09 12.07
N ILE A 84 -1.02 4.07 10.76
CA ILE A 84 0.03 3.99 9.76
C ILE A 84 0.07 5.34 9.05
N GLU A 85 1.01 6.19 9.45
CA GLU A 85 1.28 7.44 8.77
C GLU A 85 2.15 7.19 7.55
N ARG A 86 1.83 7.87 6.47
CA ARG A 86 2.45 7.68 5.16
C ARG A 86 2.83 9.04 4.62
N ASP A 87 4.08 9.18 4.21
CA ASP A 87 4.57 10.47 3.75
C ASP A 87 3.76 10.98 2.56
N ASN A 88 3.38 12.27 2.58
CA ASN A 88 2.50 12.92 1.60
C ASN A 88 1.19 12.18 1.28
N SER A 89 0.67 11.37 2.21
CA SER A 89 -0.59 10.65 2.03
C SER A 89 -1.41 10.62 3.32
N PHE A 90 -2.63 10.09 3.22
CA PHE A 90 -3.50 9.95 4.38
C PHE A 90 -3.04 8.80 5.30
N ALA A 91 -3.22 8.97 6.60
CA ALA A 91 -2.92 7.92 7.55
C ALA A 91 -4.01 6.84 7.53
N LEU A 92 -3.61 5.56 7.53
CA LEU A 92 -4.55 4.45 7.76
C LEU A 92 -4.72 4.29 9.26
N THR A 93 -5.95 4.38 9.75
CA THR A 93 -6.24 4.29 11.19
C THR A 93 -7.17 3.12 11.46
N CYS A 94 -6.86 2.35 12.49
CA CYS A 94 -7.67 1.25 12.98
C CYS A 94 -7.94 1.46 14.46
N ARG A 95 -9.21 1.43 14.87
CA ARG A 95 -9.63 1.47 16.27
C ARG A 95 -10.25 0.14 16.64
N PHE A 96 -9.77 -0.48 17.72
CA PHE A 96 -10.18 -1.83 18.11
C PHE A 96 -11.45 -1.84 18.97
N ASP A 97 -11.84 -0.69 19.52
CA ASP A 97 -13.03 -0.50 20.34
C ASP A 97 -14.29 -0.20 19.51
N GLU A 98 -14.14 0.12 18.23
CA GLU A 98 -15.24 0.45 17.32
C GLU A 98 -15.34 -0.63 16.23
N SER A 99 -16.37 -1.48 16.32
CA SER A 99 -16.65 -2.54 15.33
C SER A 99 -17.26 -2.03 14.03
N SER A 100 -17.43 -0.71 13.89
CA SER A 100 -18.17 -0.07 12.82
C SER A 100 -17.23 0.57 11.80
N ALA A 101 -17.63 0.60 10.53
CA ALA A 101 -16.90 1.35 9.52
C ALA A 101 -16.89 2.84 9.90
N VAL A 102 -15.70 3.45 9.94
CA VAL A 102 -15.55 4.87 10.24
C VAL A 102 -15.65 5.61 8.92
N VAL A 103 -16.55 6.59 8.83
CA VAL A 103 -16.60 7.49 7.68
C VAL A 103 -15.43 8.47 7.81
N SER A 104 -14.47 8.37 6.91
CA SER A 104 -13.33 9.27 6.81
C SER A 104 -13.57 10.30 5.69
N GLN A 105 -12.60 11.21 5.50
CA GLN A 105 -12.62 12.15 4.37
C GLN A 105 -12.51 11.46 3.01
N LEU A 106 -12.09 10.18 2.97
CA LEU A 106 -11.87 9.42 1.74
C LEU A 106 -13.04 8.49 1.42
N GLY A 107 -13.88 8.17 2.41
CA GLY A 107 -15.04 7.32 2.26
C GLY A 107 -15.28 6.44 3.49
N ALA A 108 -15.75 5.21 3.28
CA ALA A 108 -15.97 4.28 4.38
C ALA A 108 -14.71 3.43 4.60
N GLU A 109 -14.15 3.51 5.80
CA GLU A 109 -12.95 2.78 6.20
C GLU A 109 -13.30 1.67 7.19
N ARG A 110 -12.72 0.49 6.97
CA ARG A 110 -12.79 -0.64 7.91
C ARG A 110 -11.41 -1.26 8.05
N CYS A 111 -11.10 -1.74 9.24
CA CYS A 111 -9.89 -2.50 9.49
C CYS A 111 -10.18 -3.70 10.40
N TRP A 112 -9.35 -4.73 10.33
CA TRP A 112 -9.37 -5.84 11.28
C TRP A 112 -8.05 -6.61 11.27
N TRP A 113 -7.85 -7.43 12.30
CA TRP A 113 -6.78 -8.42 12.40
C TRP A 113 -7.38 -9.82 12.21
N ASP A 114 -6.79 -10.64 11.33
CA ASP A 114 -7.30 -12.00 11.05
C ASP A 114 -6.56 -13.12 11.81
N GLY A 115 -5.57 -12.77 12.63
CA GLY A 115 -4.66 -13.73 13.27
C GLY A 115 -3.23 -13.67 12.75
N GLN A 116 -3.04 -13.22 11.51
CA GLN A 116 -1.73 -13.17 10.83
C GLN A 116 -1.46 -11.82 10.16
N GLN A 117 -2.50 -11.16 9.64
CA GLN A 117 -2.39 -9.98 8.80
C GLN A 117 -3.35 -8.89 9.27
N TRP A 118 -2.89 -7.65 9.15
CA TRP A 118 -3.74 -6.49 9.29
C TRP A 118 -4.39 -6.17 7.96
N HIS A 119 -5.71 -6.01 7.97
CA HIS A 119 -6.49 -5.62 6.81
C HIS A 119 -7.01 -4.20 7.01
N PHE A 120 -6.91 -3.40 5.96
CA PHE A 120 -7.54 -2.09 5.84
C PHE A 120 -8.29 -2.05 4.53
N VAL A 121 -9.55 -1.62 4.56
CA VAL A 121 -10.41 -1.50 3.38
C VAL A 121 -10.97 -0.09 3.36
N VAL A 122 -10.70 0.61 2.27
CA VAL A 122 -11.21 1.95 2.00
C VAL A 122 -12.13 1.84 0.79
N GLN A 123 -13.41 2.16 1.00
CA GLN A 123 -14.39 2.31 -0.08
C GLN A 123 -14.45 3.78 -0.46
N LEU A 124 -13.89 4.09 -1.64
CA LEU A 124 -13.89 5.42 -2.23
C LEU A 124 -15.21 5.67 -2.99
N PRO A 125 -15.51 6.94 -3.34
CA PRO A 125 -16.60 7.26 -4.26
C PRO A 125 -16.52 6.45 -5.57
N GLU A 126 -17.65 6.36 -6.27
CA GLU A 126 -17.75 5.67 -7.56
C GLU A 126 -17.48 4.15 -7.51
N GLY A 127 -17.42 3.56 -6.32
CA GLY A 127 -17.32 2.11 -6.13
C GLY A 127 -15.90 1.54 -6.25
N LEU A 128 -14.87 2.40 -6.23
CA LEU A 128 -13.47 1.98 -6.10
C LEU A 128 -13.20 1.49 -4.68
N VAL A 129 -12.63 0.30 -4.57
CA VAL A 129 -12.25 -0.32 -3.29
C VAL A 129 -10.74 -0.49 -3.27
N VAL A 130 -10.11 0.02 -2.22
CA VAL A 130 -8.67 -0.14 -1.94
C VAL A 130 -8.51 -0.99 -0.69
N GLU A 131 -7.87 -2.14 -0.83
CA GLU A 131 -7.53 -3.03 0.28
C GLU A 131 -6.03 -3.00 0.53
N HIS A 132 -5.60 -2.72 1.75
CA HIS A 132 -4.23 -2.90 2.19
C HIS A 132 -4.14 -4.09 3.15
N ARG A 133 -3.12 -4.92 2.97
CA ARG A 133 -2.76 -6.00 3.88
C ARG A 133 -1.33 -5.84 4.32
N PHE A 134 -1.11 -5.85 5.64
CA PHE A 134 0.20 -5.72 6.25
C PHE A 134 0.58 -6.99 7.00
N ILE A 135 1.80 -7.47 6.75
CA ILE A 135 2.38 -8.64 7.39
C ILE A 135 3.81 -8.29 7.80
N ILE A 136 4.15 -8.51 9.06
CA ILE A 136 5.51 -8.33 9.58
C ILE A 136 6.24 -9.67 9.62
N SER A 137 7.52 -9.68 9.28
CA SER A 137 8.40 -10.84 9.42
C SER A 137 8.60 -11.21 10.90
N GLU A 138 9.02 -12.46 11.15
CA GLU A 138 9.26 -12.95 12.52
C GLU A 138 10.38 -12.18 13.23
N ASP A 139 11.44 -11.81 12.51
CA ASP A 139 12.56 -11.00 13.00
C ASP A 139 12.21 -9.51 13.14
N ARG A 140 11.03 -9.09 12.65
CA ARG A 140 10.54 -7.71 12.64
C ARG A 140 11.38 -6.73 11.83
N GLU A 141 12.22 -7.23 10.93
CA GLU A 141 13.07 -6.41 10.05
C GLU A 141 12.40 -6.09 8.70
N ALA A 142 11.36 -6.83 8.33
CA ALA A 142 10.60 -6.63 7.10
C ALA A 142 9.10 -6.48 7.36
N LEU A 143 8.48 -5.55 6.64
CA LEU A 143 7.03 -5.33 6.59
C LEU A 143 6.57 -5.41 5.14
N ALA A 144 5.76 -6.42 4.82
CA ALA A 144 5.13 -6.54 3.51
C ALA A 144 3.79 -5.82 3.49
N GLN A 145 3.60 -4.95 2.49
CA GLN A 145 2.32 -4.34 2.16
C GLN A 145 1.83 -4.89 0.82
N ARG A 146 0.70 -5.58 0.83
CA ARG A 146 -0.06 -5.91 -0.38
C ARG A 146 -1.21 -4.93 -0.52
N THR A 147 -1.33 -4.29 -1.67
CA THR A 147 -2.45 -3.39 -1.99
C THR A 147 -3.23 -3.93 -3.17
N VAL A 148 -4.52 -4.17 -2.98
CA VAL A 148 -5.45 -4.61 -4.03
C VAL A 148 -6.43 -3.48 -4.29
N MET A 149 -6.59 -3.10 -5.55
CA MET A 149 -7.59 -2.13 -5.98
C MET A 149 -8.54 -2.79 -6.96
N SER A 150 -9.83 -2.48 -6.81
CA SER A 150 -10.88 -3.02 -7.67
C SER A 150 -12.05 -2.06 -7.80
N VAL A 151 -12.82 -2.20 -8.86
CA VAL A 151 -14.07 -1.46 -9.05
C VAL A 151 -15.23 -2.43 -8.89
N ASN A 152 -16.18 -2.09 -8.02
CA ASN A 152 -17.36 -2.92 -7.77
C ASN A 152 -18.11 -3.21 -9.09
N GLY A 153 -18.47 -4.47 -9.31
CA GLY A 153 -19.26 -4.91 -10.46
C GLY A 153 -18.48 -5.15 -11.76
N THR A 154 -17.21 -4.77 -11.88
CA THR A 154 -16.41 -5.00 -13.11
C THR A 154 -15.65 -6.33 -13.09
N GLY A 155 -15.35 -6.86 -11.90
CA GLY A 155 -14.46 -8.02 -11.73
C GLY A 155 -12.98 -7.71 -12.01
N THR A 156 -12.65 -6.51 -12.48
CA THR A 156 -11.27 -6.07 -12.69
C THR A 156 -10.62 -5.73 -11.34
N LYS A 157 -9.45 -6.30 -11.11
CA LYS A 157 -8.59 -5.98 -9.97
C LYS A 157 -7.14 -5.83 -10.38
N LEU A 158 -6.42 -4.98 -9.65
CA LEU A 158 -4.99 -4.80 -9.74
C LEU A 158 -4.38 -5.00 -8.35
N GLU A 159 -3.32 -5.79 -8.27
CA GLU A 159 -2.57 -6.02 -7.04
C GLU A 159 -1.15 -5.50 -7.22
N VAL A 160 -0.64 -4.84 -6.19
CA VAL A 160 0.77 -4.45 -6.08
C VAL A 160 1.29 -4.79 -4.69
N MET A 161 2.57 -5.14 -4.61
CA MET A 161 3.25 -5.48 -3.37
C MET A 161 4.48 -4.58 -3.19
N ARG A 162 4.71 -4.15 -1.96
CA ARG A 162 5.96 -3.51 -1.53
C ARG A 162 6.45 -4.18 -0.25
N VAL A 163 7.76 -4.24 -0.10
CA VAL A 163 8.43 -4.64 1.13
C VAL A 163 9.14 -3.42 1.69
N PHE A 164 8.98 -3.21 2.99
CA PHE A 164 9.65 -2.16 3.73
C PHE A 164 10.64 -2.77 4.70
N ALA A 165 11.84 -2.21 4.78
CA ALA A 165 12.82 -2.51 5.80
C ALA A 165 12.61 -1.59 7.01
N ARG A 166 12.83 -2.13 8.21
CA ARG A 166 12.87 -1.32 9.42
C ARG A 166 14.07 -0.38 9.34
N TYR A 167 13.89 0.88 9.74
CA TYR A 167 14.99 1.83 9.82
C TYR A 167 14.95 2.63 11.13
N ASP A 168 16.12 3.14 11.52
CA ASP A 168 16.27 4.03 12.67
C ASP A 168 16.22 5.49 12.18
N ASN A 169 15.16 6.20 12.52
CA ASN A 169 14.97 7.59 12.09
C ASN A 169 15.96 8.57 12.74
N THR A 170 16.68 8.15 13.78
CA THR A 170 17.73 8.95 14.43
C THR A 170 19.08 8.83 13.71
N LYS A 171 19.29 7.79 12.91
CA LYS A 171 20.58 7.54 12.21
C LYS A 171 20.63 8.08 10.78
N ARG A 172 19.66 8.91 10.38
CA ARG A 172 19.58 9.47 9.03
C ARG A 172 20.65 10.53 8.73
N GLY A 173 21.43 10.95 9.73
CA GLY A 173 22.39 12.05 9.60
C GLY A 173 21.72 13.42 9.47
N TYR A 174 20.41 13.49 9.68
CA TYR A 174 19.63 14.71 9.81
C TYR A 174 18.42 14.47 10.72
N ARG A 175 18.03 15.51 11.47
CA ARG A 175 16.90 15.54 12.39
C ARG A 175 15.93 16.62 11.96
N CYS A 176 14.68 16.26 11.69
CA CYS A 176 13.61 17.22 11.42
C CYS A 176 12.79 17.46 12.69
N THR A 177 12.42 18.72 12.94
CA THR A 177 11.59 19.12 14.09
C THR A 177 10.53 20.09 13.63
N ASP A 178 9.28 19.86 14.01
CA ASP A 178 8.21 20.83 13.78
C ASP A 178 8.37 22.04 14.71
N THR A 179 8.33 23.22 14.12
CA THR A 179 8.44 24.49 14.83
C THR A 179 7.20 25.34 14.58
N LEU A 180 6.67 25.95 15.64
CA LEU A 180 5.47 26.79 15.56
C LEU A 180 5.64 27.98 14.58
N SER A 181 6.87 28.48 14.40
CA SER A 181 7.15 29.66 13.58
C SER A 181 7.66 29.36 12.17
N LYS A 182 8.28 28.20 11.94
CA LYS A 182 8.98 27.88 10.68
C LYS A 182 8.53 26.57 10.04
N GLY A 183 7.54 25.88 10.61
CA GLY A 183 7.12 24.56 10.15
C GLY A 183 8.20 23.51 10.41
N LEU A 184 8.27 22.50 9.54
CA LEU A 184 9.25 21.42 9.61
C LEU A 184 10.65 21.94 9.29
N VAL A 185 11.56 21.92 10.28
CA VAL A 185 12.95 22.33 10.12
C VAL A 185 13.85 21.11 10.25
N CYS A 186 14.59 20.79 9.19
CA CYS A 186 15.57 19.70 9.17
C CYS A 186 16.99 20.24 9.35
N THR A 187 17.73 19.66 10.29
CA THR A 187 19.15 19.97 10.54
C THR A 187 19.99 18.72 10.32
N THR A 188 21.10 18.82 9.60
CA THR A 188 22.06 17.72 9.50
C THR A 188 22.77 17.51 10.84
N GLU A 189 22.91 16.26 11.25
CA GLU A 189 23.72 15.90 12.41
C GLU A 189 25.17 15.89 11.93
N SER A 190 25.96 16.88 12.37
CA SER A 190 27.36 16.97 12.02
C SER A 190 28.09 15.69 12.44
N ALA A 191 28.52 14.89 11.46
CA ALA A 191 29.55 13.88 11.70
C ALA A 191 30.72 14.59 12.38
N GLY A 192 31.07 14.16 13.60
CA GLY A 192 32.16 14.75 14.37
C GLY A 192 33.43 14.76 13.54
N ALA A 193 33.72 15.90 12.91
CA ALA A 193 34.93 16.12 12.14
C ALA A 193 36.09 16.20 13.14
N ARG A 194 36.65 15.03 13.50
CA ARG A 194 37.98 14.94 14.07
C ARG A 194 38.97 14.75 12.91
N TRP A 195 39.16 15.82 12.14
CA TRP A 195 40.33 15.97 11.29
C TRP A 195 41.39 16.68 12.13
N GLN A 196 42.49 16.00 12.42
CA GLN A 196 43.69 16.61 13.01
C GLN A 196 44.80 16.56 11.95
N PRO A 197 45.57 17.66 11.78
CA PRO A 197 46.54 17.84 10.71
C PRO A 197 47.72 16.87 10.77
#